data_AF-A0A6V6Y3V2-F1
#
_entry.id   AF-A0A6V6Y3V2-F1
#
_cell.length_a   1.000
_cell.length_b   1.000
_cell.length_c   1.000
_cell.angle_alpha   90.00
_cell.angle_beta   90.00
_cell.angle_gamma   90.00
#
_symmetry.space_group_name_H-M   'P 1'
#
loop_
_entity.id
_entity.type
_entity.pdbx_description
1 polymer ?
#
loop_
_entity_poly.entity_id
_entity_poly.type
_entity_poly.pdbx_seq_one_letter_code
_entity_poly.pdbx_strand_id
1 'polypeptide(L)'
;MTKIEITEKMINSLTELGAKRWTKAGRDRLYIKKAAPELIGLRYKRYGTGNISEAEINGEYISNSACGRILSNLDKAFIDLKTGEIVLPNNDKDDLEAKIEEALLEIQ
;
A
#
# COMPACT_ATOMS: atom_id res chain seq x y z
N MET A 1 8.78 -14.54 4.00
CA MET A 1 7.75 -13.89 4.82
C MET A 1 8.37 -13.48 6.14
N THR A 2 8.92 -12.28 6.16
CA THR A 2 9.39 -11.64 7.39
C THR A 2 8.15 -11.13 8.13
N LYS A 3 8.03 -11.46 9.42
CA LYS A 3 6.98 -10.91 10.27
C LYS A 3 7.47 -9.57 10.82
N ILE A 4 6.87 -8.48 10.38
CA ILE A 4 7.15 -7.16 10.93
C ILE A 4 6.26 -6.97 12.17
N GLU A 5 6.86 -6.57 13.28
CA GLU A 5 6.07 -6.13 14.43
C GLU A 5 5.50 -4.73 14.14
N ILE A 6 4.17 -4.65 14.03
CA ILE A 6 3.49 -3.39 13.73
C ILE A 6 3.32 -2.60 15.03
N THR A 7 4.05 -1.47 15.13
CA THR A 7 4.01 -0.60 16.30
C THR A 7 2.87 0.42 16.22
N GLU A 8 2.45 0.97 17.36
CA GLU A 8 1.47 2.07 17.37
C GLU A 8 1.95 3.32 16.63
N LYS A 9 3.27 3.57 16.60
CA LYS A 9 3.86 4.65 15.80
C LYS A 9 3.57 4.44 14.30
N MET A 10 3.79 3.23 13.78
CA MET A 10 3.47 2.89 12.39
C MET A 10 1.97 3.05 12.11
N ILE A 11 1.11 2.54 12.99
CA ILE A 11 -0.34 2.64 12.84
C ILE A 11 -0.77 4.11 12.75
N ASN A 12 -0.24 4.97 13.62
CA ASN A 12 -0.53 6.39 13.63
C ASN A 12 -0.07 7.08 12.35
N SER A 13 1.18 6.88 11.93
CA SER A 13 1.71 7.45 10.67
C SER A 13 0.89 7.00 9.45
N LEU A 14 0.54 5.73 9.37
CA LEU A 14 -0.31 5.21 8.29
C LEU A 14 -1.71 5.81 8.33
N THR A 15 -2.27 6.00 9.53
CA THR A 15 -3.60 6.60 9.71
C THR A 15 -3.62 8.08 9.31
N GLU A 16 -2.55 8.82 9.59
CA GLU A 16 -2.34 10.20 9.12
C GLU A 16 -2.29 10.28 7.59
N LEU A 17 -1.68 9.27 6.94
CA LEU A 17 -1.69 9.10 5.48
C LEU A 17 -3.03 8.55 4.93
N GLY A 18 -4.04 8.38 5.79
CA GLY A 18 -5.40 8.01 5.40
C GLY A 18 -5.71 6.52 5.43
N ALA A 19 -4.84 5.69 6.03
CA ALA A 19 -5.18 4.30 6.34
C ALA A 19 -6.39 4.22 7.27
N LYS A 20 -7.12 3.11 7.21
CA LYS A 20 -8.34 2.90 8.00
C LYS A 20 -8.29 1.58 8.73
N ARG A 21 -8.30 1.64 10.06
CA ARG A 21 -8.41 0.44 10.91
C ARG A 21 -9.85 -0.09 10.88
N TRP A 22 -9.97 -1.40 10.79
CA TRP A 22 -11.22 -2.13 10.87
C TRP A 22 -11.04 -3.30 11.81
N THR A 23 -11.88 -3.36 12.85
CA THR A 23 -11.80 -4.39 13.88
C THR A 23 -13.19 -5.00 14.08
N LYS A 24 -13.34 -6.29 13.74
CA LYS A 24 -14.60 -7.04 13.93
C LYS A 24 -14.35 -8.54 13.85
N ALA A 25 -15.19 -9.33 14.54
CA ALA A 25 -15.20 -10.79 14.45
C ALA A 25 -13.82 -11.43 14.67
N GLY A 26 -13.07 -10.92 15.66
CA GLY A 26 -11.74 -11.42 16.00
C GLY A 26 -10.64 -11.05 15.00
N ARG A 27 -10.90 -10.16 14.04
CA ARG A 27 -9.92 -9.66 13.08
C ARG A 27 -9.61 -8.19 13.34
N ASP A 28 -8.38 -7.81 13.04
CA ASP A 28 -7.90 -6.44 13.18
C ASP A 28 -7.03 -6.09 11.98
N ARG A 29 -7.55 -5.21 11.11
CA ARG A 29 -6.98 -4.93 9.79
C ARG A 29 -6.76 -3.44 9.63
N LEU A 30 -5.63 -3.06 9.09
CA LEU A 30 -5.34 -1.68 8.70
C LEU A 30 -5.35 -1.59 7.18
N TYR A 31 -6.43 -1.06 6.60
CA TYR A 31 -6.53 -0.87 5.15
C TYR A 31 -5.64 0.29 4.71
N ILE A 32 -4.72 0.01 3.80
CA ILE A 32 -3.66 0.95 3.39
C ILE A 32 -3.88 1.55 2.01
N LYS A 33 -5.03 1.33 1.36
CA LYS A 33 -5.36 1.88 0.02
C LYS A 33 -4.96 3.34 -0.20
N LYS A 34 -5.17 4.19 0.80
CA LYS A 34 -4.88 5.63 0.72
C LYS A 34 -3.46 6.00 1.16
N ALA A 35 -2.89 5.24 2.09
CA ALA A 35 -1.55 5.49 2.62
C ALA A 35 -0.45 4.93 1.72
N ALA A 36 -0.66 3.72 1.18
CA ALA A 36 0.33 2.99 0.39
C ALA A 36 0.87 3.75 -0.82
N PRO A 37 0.07 4.53 -1.59
CA PRO A 37 0.62 5.35 -2.66
C PRO A 37 1.68 6.34 -2.20
N GLU A 38 1.50 6.99 -1.04
CA GLU A 38 2.51 7.90 -0.50
C GLU A 38 3.74 7.14 0.03
N LEU A 39 3.54 5.99 0.71
CA LEU A 39 4.63 5.16 1.23
C LEU A 39 5.59 4.68 0.14
N ILE A 40 5.04 4.26 -1.00
CA ILE A 40 5.85 3.74 -2.11
C ILE A 40 6.23 4.86 -3.10
N GLY A 41 5.92 6.12 -2.80
CA GLY A 41 6.19 7.25 -3.69
C GLY A 41 5.49 7.16 -5.06
N LEU A 42 4.32 6.53 -5.12
CA LEU A 42 3.52 6.41 -6.34
C LEU A 42 2.86 7.76 -6.68
N ARG A 43 3.23 8.32 -7.84
CA ARG A 43 2.52 9.43 -8.47
C ARG A 43 1.98 8.98 -9.82
N TYR A 44 0.77 9.44 -10.16
CA TYR A 44 0.18 9.14 -11.46
C TYR A 44 -0.82 10.21 -11.88
N LYS A 45 -1.00 10.33 -13.19
CA LYS A 45 -2.02 11.19 -13.82
C LYS A 45 -2.98 10.34 -14.63
N ARG A 46 -4.20 10.83 -14.79
CA ARG A 46 -5.23 10.23 -15.64
C ARG A 46 -5.68 11.20 -16.71
N TYR A 47 -5.98 10.69 -17.89
CA TYR A 47 -6.78 11.38 -18.88
C TYR A 47 -8.19 11.63 -18.33
N GLY A 48 -8.92 12.58 -18.92
CA GLY A 48 -10.34 12.83 -18.57
C GLY A 48 -11.25 11.61 -18.79
N THR A 49 -10.82 10.64 -19.60
CA THR A 49 -11.51 9.36 -19.83
C THR A 49 -11.27 8.32 -18.72
N GLY A 50 -10.41 8.62 -17.73
CA GLY A 50 -10.09 7.74 -16.60
C GLY A 50 -8.88 6.83 -16.82
N ASN A 51 -8.34 6.75 -18.04
CA ASN A 51 -7.11 6.01 -18.35
C ASN A 51 -5.89 6.69 -17.73
N ILE A 52 -4.90 5.90 -17.29
CA ILE A 52 -3.62 6.43 -16.80
C ILE A 52 -2.84 7.03 -17.98
N SER A 53 -2.32 8.24 -17.80
CA SER A 53 -1.53 8.96 -18.80
C SER A 53 -0.03 8.98 -18.47
N GLU A 54 0.31 8.94 -17.18
CA GLU A 54 1.68 9.01 -16.68
C GLU A 54 1.71 8.37 -15.29
N ALA A 55 2.77 7.64 -14.96
CA ALA A 55 2.96 7.05 -13.64
C ALA A 55 4.44 6.88 -13.29
N GLU A 56 4.78 7.13 -12.04
CA GLU A 56 6.12 7.01 -11.48
C GLU A 56 6.08 6.46 -10.05
N ILE A 57 7.16 5.81 -9.64
CA ILE A 57 7.43 5.36 -8.27
C ILE A 57 8.77 5.97 -7.87
N ASN A 58 8.80 6.74 -6.78
CA ASN A 58 10.02 7.42 -6.31
C ASN A 58 10.73 8.25 -7.41
N GLY A 59 9.96 8.84 -8.33
CA GLY A 59 10.46 9.62 -9.46
C GLY A 59 10.94 8.81 -10.67
N GLU A 60 10.87 7.47 -10.62
CA GLU A 60 11.16 6.60 -11.76
C GLU A 60 9.89 6.22 -12.51
N TYR A 61 9.88 6.44 -13.83
CA TYR A 61 8.73 6.13 -14.68
C TYR A 61 8.44 4.63 -14.73
N ILE A 62 7.17 4.30 -14.51
CA ILE A 62 6.63 2.94 -14.69
C ILE A 62 5.62 2.92 -15.83
N SER A 63 5.35 1.74 -16.38
CA SER A 63 4.30 1.61 -17.40
C SER A 63 2.91 1.90 -16.82
N ASN A 64 2.02 2.48 -17.64
CA ASN A 64 0.62 2.70 -17.25
C ASN A 64 -0.09 1.38 -16.86
N SER A 65 0.31 0.27 -17.49
CA SER A 65 -0.19 -1.07 -17.13
C SER A 65 0.25 -1.52 -15.73
N ALA A 66 1.48 -1.20 -15.34
CA ALA A 66 1.99 -1.48 -13.99
C ALA A 66 1.24 -0.64 -12.96
N CYS A 67 1.09 0.66 -13.20
CA CYS A 67 0.28 1.52 -12.35
C CYS A 67 -1.16 1.00 -12.18
N GLY A 68 -1.79 0.53 -13.26
CA GLY A 68 -3.12 -0.09 -13.20
C GLY A 68 -3.18 -1.32 -12.29
N ARG A 69 -2.20 -2.23 -12.40
CA ARG A 69 -2.09 -3.41 -11.52
C ARG A 69 -1.87 -3.02 -10.07
N ILE A 70 -0.99 -2.04 -9.82
CA ILE A 70 -0.69 -1.53 -8.49
C ILE A 70 -1.95 -0.96 -7.85
N LEU A 71 -2.66 -0.06 -8.53
CA LEU A 71 -3.91 0.53 -8.01
C LEU A 71 -4.98 -0.54 -7.74
N SER A 72 -5.05 -1.58 -8.57
CA SER A 72 -5.96 -2.71 -8.35
C SER A 72 -5.59 -3.54 -7.11
N ASN A 73 -4.30 -3.77 -6.87
CA ASN A 73 -3.83 -4.43 -5.65
C ASN A 73 -4.09 -3.56 -4.41
N LEU A 74 -3.79 -2.26 -4.47
CA LEU A 74 -3.96 -1.36 -3.34
C LEU A 74 -5.43 -1.15 -2.95
N ASP A 75 -6.40 -1.36 -3.85
CA ASP A 75 -7.83 -1.14 -3.59
C ASP A 75 -8.35 -1.88 -2.35
N LYS A 76 -7.83 -3.09 -2.09
CA LYS A 76 -8.20 -3.91 -0.93
C LYS A 76 -7.00 -4.35 -0.10
N ALA A 77 -5.84 -3.73 -0.29
CA ALA A 77 -4.65 -4.04 0.49
C ALA A 77 -4.85 -3.66 1.97
N PHE A 78 -4.40 -4.53 2.87
CA PHE A 78 -4.40 -4.28 4.30
C PHE A 78 -3.22 -4.94 4.99
N ILE A 79 -2.85 -4.41 6.16
CA ILE A 79 -1.94 -5.06 7.10
C ILE A 79 -2.80 -5.76 8.16
N ASP A 80 -2.58 -7.05 8.39
CA ASP A 80 -3.18 -7.76 9.51
C ASP A 80 -2.41 -7.42 10.79
N LEU A 81 -3.02 -6.66 11.69
CA LEU A 81 -2.35 -6.11 12.87
C LEU A 81 -2.01 -7.18 13.93
N LYS A 82 -2.55 -8.40 13.81
CA LYS A 82 -2.24 -9.51 14.73
C LYS A 82 -1.00 -10.27 14.30
N THR A 83 -0.77 -10.36 13.00
CA THR A 83 0.28 -11.18 12.41
C THR A 83 1.43 -10.35 11.84
N GLY A 84 1.18 -9.07 11.54
CA GLY A 84 2.10 -8.17 10.84
C GLY A 84 2.14 -8.40 9.33
N GLU A 85 1.28 -9.27 8.79
CA GLU A 85 1.31 -9.65 7.38
C GLU A 85 0.67 -8.58 6.50
N ILE A 86 1.34 -8.26 5.39
CA ILE A 86 0.79 -7.43 4.31
C ILE A 86 -0.03 -8.34 3.39
N VAL A 87 -1.30 -8.01 3.21
CA VAL A 87 -2.22 -8.80 2.37
C VAL A 87 -2.61 -8.01 1.14
N LEU A 88 -2.28 -8.56 -0.03
CA LEU A 88 -2.67 -8.04 -1.35
C LEU A 88 -3.77 -8.93 -1.96
N PRO A 89 -4.76 -8.35 -2.65
CA PRO A 89 -5.91 -9.11 -3.18
C PRO A 89 -5.61 -9.87 -4.47
N ASN A 90 -4.56 -9.48 -5.23
CA ASN A 90 -4.15 -10.16 -6.45
C ASN A 90 -2.66 -10.54 -6.37
N ASN A 91 -2.17 -11.21 -7.42
CA ASN A 91 -0.76 -11.58 -7.53
C ASN A 91 0.14 -10.33 -7.51
N ASP A 92 1.17 -10.35 -6.67
CA ASP A 92 2.12 -9.27 -6.56
C ASP A 92 3.19 -9.37 -7.66
N LYS A 93 2.89 -8.78 -8.82
CA LYS A 93 3.82 -8.76 -9.96
C LYS A 93 4.76 -7.55 -9.95
N ASP A 94 4.50 -6.59 -9.07
CA ASP A 94 5.15 -5.28 -9.06
C ASP A 94 5.90 -5.04 -7.73
N ASP A 95 6.19 -6.13 -7.00
CA ASP A 95 6.93 -6.20 -5.74
C ASP A 95 6.41 -5.23 -4.67
N LEU A 96 5.09 -5.07 -4.58
CA LEU A 96 4.44 -4.15 -3.66
C LEU A 96 4.62 -4.53 -2.20
N GLU A 97 4.59 -5.83 -1.89
CA GLU A 97 4.79 -6.32 -0.52
C GLU A 97 6.16 -5.84 0.01
N ALA A 98 7.22 -6.07 -0.78
CA ALA A 98 8.58 -5.67 -0.43
C ALA A 98 8.73 -4.14 -0.31
N LYS A 99 8.14 -3.38 -1.24
CA LYS A 99 8.18 -1.90 -1.20
C LYS A 99 7.46 -1.33 0.03
N ILE A 100 6.34 -1.93 0.41
CA ILE A 100 5.60 -1.51 1.61
C ILE A 100 6.38 -1.89 2.87
N GLU A 101 6.95 -3.10 2.92
CA GLU A 101 7.80 -3.55 4.03
C GLU A 101 9.00 -2.61 4.23
N GLU A 102 9.72 -2.26 3.16
CA GLU A 102 10.84 -1.30 3.21
C GLU A 102 10.39 0.06 3.76
N ALA A 103 9.29 0.62 3.24
CA ALA A 103 8.75 1.90 3.72
C ALA A 103 8.29 1.84 5.19
N LEU A 104 7.80 0.70 5.68
CA LEU A 104 7.42 0.52 7.08
C LEU A 104 8.65 0.48 8.00
N LEU A 105 9.75 -0.12 7.55
CA LEU A 105 11.01 -0.15 8.31
C LEU A 105 11.59 1.25 8.51
N GLU A 106 11.39 2.16 7.55
CA GLU A 106 11.80 3.57 7.67
C GLU A 106 11.00 4.37 8.71
N ILE A 107 9.80 3.91 9.09
CA ILE A 107 8.94 4.58 10.08
C ILE A 107 9.33 4.22 11.52
N GLN A 108 10.19 3.22 11.72
CA GLN A 108 10.59 2.72 13.05
C GLN A 108 11.15 3.81 13.98
#